data_AF-A0A0G4PCV4-F1
#
_entry.id   AF-A0A0G4PCV4-F1
#
_cell.length_a   1.000
_cell.length_b   1.000
_cell.length_c   1.000
_cell.angle_alpha   90.00
_cell.angle_beta   90.00
_cell.angle_gamma   90.00
#
_symmetry.space_group_name_H-M   'P 1'
#
loop_
_entity.id
_entity.type
_entity.pdbx_description
1 polymer ?
#
loop_
_entity_poly.entity_id
_entity_poly.type
_entity_poly.pdbx_seq_one_letter_code
_entity_poly.pdbx_strand_id
1 'polypeptide(L)'
;MPELAEIHRIVHFIREHLVGKTLSKVQAQHDDIIFGKVGTSAAEFQKAMQGKKVVGTGQQGKYFWITMSSPPHAVMHFGMAGWLKIKDADTYYYRTDKPADQEWPPKYWKFLLETSDEPKTEAAFVDARRLGRIRLVDCPADEIRNHTPLKENGPDPVTDKDIVNQAWLTEKLGKKKVPIKALLLDQANISGIGNWMGDEILYHAKIHPEQYSNTLNDDQIKALHSAIHYVCSTSIGVLADSEKFPEHWLFKHRWGKGKKNQPAVLPNGDKITFLTVGGRTSAVVPTVQKKTGPVAKDIDEDVAKSTPANSKRKRVALKKESDSEAEETTQTKKRETPKQKKPTVKSEYFEEEKPKPAVVGRRRSTRTSK
;
A
#
# COMPACT_ATOMS: atom_id res chain seq x y z
N MET A 1 -1.48 2.19 5.66
CA MET A 1 -0.47 1.52 4.81
C MET A 1 0.76 1.46 5.66
N PRO A 2 1.23 0.25 6.00
CA PRO A 2 2.51 0.08 6.69
C PRO A 2 3.65 0.76 5.92
N GLU A 3 4.47 1.51 6.65
CA GLU A 3 5.73 2.12 6.19
C GLU A 3 6.88 1.45 6.98
N LEU A 4 8.11 1.98 6.88
CA LEU A 4 9.31 1.32 7.42
C LEU A 4 9.25 0.98 8.92
N ALA A 5 8.57 1.79 9.74
CA ALA A 5 8.48 1.55 11.17
C ALA A 5 7.45 0.45 11.49
N GLU A 6 6.32 0.42 10.77
CA GLU A 6 5.33 -0.63 10.90
C GLU A 6 5.85 -1.99 10.42
N ILE A 7 6.70 -2.02 9.39
CA ILE A 7 7.44 -3.25 9.03
C ILE A 7 8.39 -3.66 10.16
N HIS A 8 9.12 -2.70 10.74
CA HIS A 8 10.06 -3.00 11.82
C HIS A 8 9.36 -3.59 13.06
N ARG A 9 8.17 -3.08 13.40
CA ARG A 9 7.30 -3.66 14.45
C ARG A 9 7.04 -5.15 14.20
N ILE A 10 6.68 -5.52 12.99
CA ILE A 10 6.44 -6.93 12.66
C ILE A 10 7.72 -7.77 12.65
N VAL A 11 8.83 -7.24 12.14
CA VAL A 11 10.13 -7.94 12.19
C VAL A 11 10.58 -8.17 13.64
N HIS A 12 10.30 -7.24 14.56
CA HIS A 12 10.50 -7.42 16.00
C HIS A 12 9.66 -8.60 16.54
N PHE A 13 8.35 -8.61 16.31
CA PHE A 13 7.47 -9.69 16.80
C PHE A 13 7.72 -11.06 16.13
N ILE A 14 8.12 -11.11 14.86
CA ILE A 14 8.58 -12.36 14.21
C ILE A 14 9.84 -12.87 14.93
N ARG A 15 10.78 -11.97 15.28
CA ARG A 15 12.02 -12.35 15.97
C ARG A 15 11.76 -12.85 17.38
N GLU A 16 10.82 -12.25 18.10
CA GLU A 16 10.42 -12.65 19.45
C GLU A 16 9.68 -13.99 19.47
N HIS A 17 8.70 -14.18 18.59
CA HIS A 17 7.75 -15.28 18.71
C HIS A 17 7.95 -16.45 17.75
N LEU A 18 8.63 -16.27 16.61
CA LEU A 18 8.78 -17.30 15.57
C LEU A 18 10.23 -17.75 15.33
N VAL A 19 11.23 -16.87 15.44
CA VAL A 19 12.64 -17.25 15.24
C VAL A 19 13.08 -18.26 16.30
N GLY A 20 13.80 -19.29 15.84
CA GLY A 20 14.22 -20.41 16.68
C GLY A 20 13.23 -21.59 16.68
N LYS A 21 12.00 -21.42 16.19
CA LYS A 21 10.93 -22.43 16.25
C LYS A 21 10.74 -23.16 14.93
N THR A 22 10.21 -24.38 14.98
CA THR A 22 9.81 -25.16 13.80
C THR A 22 8.33 -24.97 13.49
N LEU A 23 7.98 -24.83 12.22
CA LEU A 23 6.59 -24.69 11.79
C LEU A 23 5.92 -26.07 11.72
N SER A 24 5.16 -26.42 12.76
CA SER A 24 4.44 -27.69 12.88
C SER A 24 3.24 -27.78 11.92
N LYS A 25 2.63 -26.64 11.58
CA LYS A 25 1.51 -26.55 10.65
C LYS A 25 1.59 -25.25 9.85
N VAL A 26 1.42 -25.35 8.54
CA VAL A 26 1.24 -24.22 7.64
C VAL A 26 -0.04 -24.46 6.84
N GLN A 27 -0.86 -23.42 6.73
CA GLN A 27 -2.06 -23.41 5.88
C GLN A 27 -2.02 -22.16 5.02
N ALA A 28 -2.28 -22.27 3.71
CA ALA A 28 -2.37 -21.11 2.83
C ALA A 28 -3.65 -21.16 1.97
N GLN A 29 -4.35 -20.03 1.86
CA GLN A 29 -5.52 -19.91 0.98
C GLN A 29 -5.08 -19.69 -0.46
N HIS A 30 -5.79 -20.32 -1.40
CA HIS A 30 -5.63 -20.01 -2.83
C HIS A 30 -5.97 -18.55 -3.12
N ASP A 31 -4.98 -17.76 -3.52
CA ASP A 31 -5.15 -16.34 -3.86
C ASP A 31 -4.13 -15.91 -4.93
N ASP A 32 -4.54 -15.95 -6.20
CA ASP A 32 -3.71 -15.60 -7.36
C ASP A 32 -3.28 -14.11 -7.40
N ILE A 33 -3.85 -13.25 -6.55
CA ILE A 33 -3.46 -11.84 -6.45
C ILE A 33 -2.34 -11.66 -5.41
N ILE A 34 -2.45 -12.34 -4.27
CA ILE A 34 -1.45 -12.28 -3.19
C ILE A 34 -0.19 -13.08 -3.54
N PHE A 35 -0.37 -14.31 -4.04
CA PHE A 35 0.70 -15.23 -4.40
C PHE A 35 0.96 -15.21 -5.92
N GLY A 36 -0.06 -15.49 -6.74
CA GLY A 36 0.10 -15.76 -8.18
C GLY A 36 0.78 -14.62 -8.96
N LYS A 37 0.42 -13.35 -8.70
CA LYS A 37 1.04 -12.16 -9.31
C LYS A 37 2.54 -11.98 -9.03
N VAL A 38 3.14 -12.80 -8.18
CA VAL A 38 4.58 -12.75 -7.85
C VAL A 38 5.29 -14.10 -8.04
N GLY A 39 4.71 -15.00 -8.85
CA GLY A 39 5.37 -16.25 -9.25
C GLY A 39 5.45 -17.28 -8.12
N THR A 40 4.42 -17.34 -7.28
CA THR A 40 4.29 -18.32 -6.20
C THR A 40 2.82 -18.74 -6.10
N SER A 41 2.54 -19.99 -5.76
CA SER A 41 1.20 -20.45 -5.39
C SER A 41 1.10 -20.68 -3.88
N ALA A 42 -0.13 -20.69 -3.35
CA ALA A 42 -0.40 -21.01 -1.95
C ALA A 42 0.10 -22.42 -1.58
N ALA A 43 -0.02 -23.39 -2.50
CA ALA A 43 0.43 -24.76 -2.32
C ALA A 43 1.97 -24.87 -2.23
N GLU A 44 2.70 -24.14 -3.09
CA GLU A 44 4.16 -24.07 -3.01
C GLU A 44 4.62 -23.41 -1.73
N PHE A 45 4.00 -22.29 -1.32
CA PHE A 45 4.29 -21.63 -0.05
C PHE A 45 4.10 -22.59 1.14
N GLN A 46 2.96 -23.28 1.19
CA GLN A 46 2.68 -24.26 2.25
C GLN A 46 3.73 -25.37 2.28
N LYS A 47 4.01 -26.00 1.13
CA LYS A 47 5.02 -27.06 0.99
C LYS A 47 6.42 -26.59 1.38
N ALA A 48 6.79 -25.36 1.03
CA ALA A 48 8.13 -24.83 1.26
C ALA A 48 8.40 -24.45 2.73
N MET A 49 7.35 -24.06 3.48
CA MET A 49 7.46 -23.60 4.87
C MET A 49 7.18 -24.71 5.89
N GLN A 50 6.28 -25.67 5.57
CA GLN A 50 5.87 -26.76 6.45
C GLN A 50 7.06 -27.58 6.97
N GLY A 51 7.13 -27.78 8.29
CA GLY A 51 8.17 -28.58 8.95
C GLY A 51 9.56 -27.93 9.01
N LYS A 52 9.77 -26.74 8.42
CA LYS A 52 11.07 -26.04 8.49
C LYS A 52 11.17 -25.19 9.77
N LYS A 53 12.41 -25.02 10.23
CA LYS A 53 12.76 -24.09 11.32
C LYS A 53 12.89 -22.67 10.77
N VAL A 54 12.31 -21.70 11.48
CA VAL A 54 12.59 -20.28 11.24
C VAL A 54 13.91 -19.93 11.92
N VAL A 55 14.89 -19.47 11.15
CA VAL A 55 16.24 -19.15 11.66
C VAL A 55 16.52 -17.65 11.73
N GLY A 56 15.69 -16.82 11.10
CA GLY A 56 15.87 -15.37 11.13
C GLY A 56 14.72 -14.60 10.48
N THR A 57 14.82 -13.28 10.55
CA THR A 57 13.89 -12.33 9.92
C THR A 57 14.58 -10.99 9.73
N GLY A 58 14.22 -10.29 8.65
CA GLY A 58 14.78 -8.98 8.31
C GLY A 58 13.81 -8.15 7.45
N GLN A 59 14.24 -6.94 7.12
CA GLN A 59 13.51 -6.00 6.27
C GLN A 59 14.45 -5.24 5.34
N GLN A 60 13.87 -4.68 4.29
CA GLN A 60 14.44 -3.58 3.52
C GLN A 60 13.28 -2.68 3.08
N GLY A 61 13.22 -1.48 3.67
CA GLY A 61 12.16 -0.52 3.44
C GLY A 61 10.78 -1.04 3.83
N LYS A 62 9.94 -1.36 2.83
CA LYS A 62 8.56 -1.85 3.03
C LYS A 62 8.40 -3.36 2.85
N TYR A 63 9.47 -4.07 2.52
CA TYR A 63 9.49 -5.52 2.44
C TYR A 63 10.11 -6.12 3.71
N PHE A 64 9.63 -7.29 4.09
CA PHE A 64 10.18 -8.11 5.16
C PHE A 64 10.19 -9.57 4.76
N TRP A 65 10.94 -10.39 5.49
CA TRP A 65 11.03 -11.82 5.20
C TRP A 65 11.17 -12.69 6.45
N ILE A 66 10.81 -13.95 6.28
CA ILE A 66 11.09 -15.03 7.23
C ILE A 66 12.16 -15.91 6.59
N THR A 67 13.32 -15.99 7.24
CA THR A 67 14.43 -16.84 6.84
C THR A 67 14.22 -18.24 7.41
N MET A 68 14.21 -19.23 6.52
CA MET A 68 14.03 -20.64 6.87
C MET A 68 15.39 -21.35 6.96
N SER A 69 15.46 -22.46 7.71
CA SER A 69 16.66 -23.29 7.89
C SER A 69 17.26 -23.86 6.59
N SER A 70 16.47 -23.88 5.52
CA SER A 70 16.91 -24.09 4.15
C SER A 70 16.02 -23.30 3.19
N PRO A 71 16.52 -22.81 2.05
CA PRO A 71 15.71 -22.07 1.09
C PRO A 71 14.61 -22.95 0.46
N PRO A 72 13.58 -22.36 -0.17
CA PRO A 72 13.38 -20.92 -0.32
C PRO A 72 12.91 -20.23 0.98
N HIS A 73 12.99 -18.91 0.99
CA HIS A 73 12.59 -18.02 2.07
C HIS A 73 11.32 -17.25 1.70
N ALA A 74 10.50 -16.90 2.70
CA ALA A 74 9.25 -16.17 2.47
C ALA A 74 9.49 -14.66 2.49
N VAL A 75 9.42 -14.01 1.32
CA VAL A 75 9.52 -12.54 1.19
C VAL A 75 8.13 -11.95 1.01
N MET A 76 7.83 -10.89 1.77
CA MET A 76 6.48 -10.37 1.95
C MET A 76 6.43 -8.83 1.89
N HIS A 77 5.27 -8.32 1.50
CA HIS A 77 4.93 -6.89 1.51
C HIS A 77 3.46 -6.74 1.90
N PHE A 78 3.12 -5.81 2.78
CA PHE A 78 1.73 -5.65 3.26
C PHE A 78 0.79 -4.89 2.30
N GLY A 79 1.33 -4.19 1.30
CA GLY A 79 0.50 -3.30 0.49
C GLY A 79 -0.09 -2.19 1.37
N MET A 80 -1.39 -1.91 1.27
CA MET A 80 -2.01 -0.85 2.08
C MET A 80 -2.69 -1.31 3.38
N ALA A 81 -3.10 -2.58 3.46
CA ALA A 81 -3.95 -3.11 4.53
C ALA A 81 -3.61 -4.55 4.93
N GLY A 82 -2.51 -5.10 4.44
CA GLY A 82 -1.96 -6.34 4.95
C GLY A 82 -1.39 -6.15 6.35
N TRP A 83 -1.42 -7.21 7.16
CA TRP A 83 -0.77 -7.26 8.47
C TRP A 83 -0.39 -8.69 8.85
N LEU A 84 0.56 -8.85 9.76
CA LEU A 84 0.86 -10.14 10.39
C LEU A 84 0.37 -10.08 11.84
N LYS A 85 -0.70 -10.81 12.15
CA LYS A 85 -1.16 -11.01 13.52
C LYS A 85 -0.40 -12.20 14.12
N ILE A 86 0.10 -12.07 15.35
CA ILE A 86 0.55 -13.20 16.15
C ILE A 86 -0.43 -13.32 17.31
N LYS A 87 -0.92 -14.53 17.55
CA LYS A 87 -1.90 -14.80 18.60
C LYS A 87 -1.30 -14.47 19.96
N ASP A 88 -2.11 -13.88 20.83
CA ASP A 88 -1.75 -13.45 22.19
C ASP A 88 -0.64 -12.37 22.28
N ALA A 89 -0.27 -11.73 21.15
CA ALA A 89 0.68 -10.61 21.10
C ALA A 89 0.05 -9.33 20.51
N ASP A 90 0.30 -8.15 21.11
CA ASP A 90 -0.15 -6.84 20.59
C ASP A 90 0.68 -6.40 19.36
N THR A 91 0.52 -7.13 18.27
CA THR A 91 1.17 -6.83 17.00
C THR A 91 0.65 -5.56 16.33
N TYR A 92 -0.42 -4.91 16.82
CA TYR A 92 -1.07 -3.80 16.11
C TYR A 92 -0.34 -2.46 16.28
N TYR A 93 -0.26 -1.66 15.21
CA TYR A 93 0.25 -0.27 15.25
C TYR A 93 -0.88 0.79 15.31
N TYR A 94 -2.12 0.35 15.07
CA TYR A 94 -3.35 1.08 15.35
C TYR A 94 -4.32 0.11 16.02
N ARG A 95 -4.87 0.48 17.17
CA ARG A 95 -5.82 -0.37 17.91
C ARG A 95 -7.23 -0.22 17.35
N THR A 96 -8.00 -1.31 17.41
CA THR A 96 -9.44 -1.32 17.12
C THR A 96 -10.16 -2.14 18.19
N ASP A 97 -11.05 -1.50 18.95
CA ASP A 97 -11.78 -2.13 20.06
C ASP A 97 -12.93 -3.04 19.59
N LYS A 98 -12.82 -3.62 18.39
CA LYS A 98 -13.88 -4.41 17.77
C LYS A 98 -13.75 -5.87 18.21
N PRO A 99 -14.80 -6.49 18.80
CA PRO A 99 -14.74 -7.90 19.21
C PRO A 99 -14.34 -8.87 18.09
N ALA A 100 -14.73 -8.58 16.85
CA ALA A 100 -14.38 -9.38 15.67
C ALA A 100 -12.87 -9.39 15.32
N ASP A 101 -12.05 -8.50 15.91
CA ASP A 101 -10.60 -8.53 15.75
C ASP A 101 -9.90 -9.55 16.69
N GLN A 102 -10.64 -10.14 17.64
CA GLN A 102 -10.21 -11.20 18.57
C GLN A 102 -10.51 -12.62 18.08
N GLU A 103 -11.32 -12.79 17.02
CA GLU A 103 -11.62 -14.10 16.43
C GLU A 103 -10.37 -14.74 15.80
N TRP A 104 -10.16 -16.05 16.03
CA TRP A 104 -9.07 -16.83 15.43
C TRP A 104 -9.58 -18.09 14.70
N PRO A 105 -9.14 -18.37 13.45
CA PRO A 105 -8.25 -17.55 12.64
C PRO A 105 -8.91 -16.25 12.18
N PRO A 106 -8.15 -15.15 12.05
CA PRO A 106 -8.70 -13.82 11.80
C PRO A 106 -9.30 -13.68 10.41
N LYS A 107 -10.34 -12.85 10.28
CA LYS A 107 -10.95 -12.53 8.98
C LYS A 107 -9.90 -12.03 7.97
N TYR A 108 -10.07 -12.45 6.71
CA TYR A 108 -9.17 -12.15 5.59
C TYR A 108 -7.74 -12.71 5.68
N TRP A 109 -7.51 -13.76 6.49
CA TRP A 109 -6.24 -14.49 6.51
C TRP A 109 -5.87 -15.06 5.13
N LYS A 110 -4.56 -15.15 4.86
CA LYS A 110 -3.95 -15.61 3.59
C LYS A 110 -3.03 -16.80 3.82
N PHE A 111 -2.27 -16.78 4.92
CA PHE A 111 -1.70 -17.98 5.51
C PHE A 111 -1.86 -17.98 7.03
N LEU A 112 -1.79 -19.17 7.61
CA LEU A 112 -1.63 -19.43 9.05
C LEU A 112 -0.35 -20.24 9.26
N LEU A 113 0.38 -19.93 10.33
CA LEU A 113 1.54 -20.67 10.83
C LEU A 113 1.25 -21.12 12.26
N GLU A 114 1.61 -22.35 12.61
CA GLU A 114 1.62 -22.91 13.96
C GLU A 114 3.03 -23.42 14.24
N THR A 115 3.57 -23.16 15.43
CA THR A 115 4.90 -23.64 15.84
C THR A 115 4.83 -25.02 16.52
N SER A 116 5.97 -25.69 16.62
CA SER A 116 6.15 -26.99 17.30
C SER A 116 6.15 -26.92 18.82
N ASP A 117 6.48 -25.76 19.37
CA ASP A 117 6.78 -25.58 20.78
C ASP A 117 5.51 -25.54 21.63
N GLU A 118 5.63 -25.79 22.94
CA GLU A 118 4.53 -25.63 23.89
C GLU A 118 4.86 -24.50 24.90
N PRO A 119 3.98 -23.49 25.09
CA PRO A 119 2.72 -23.28 24.36
C PRO A 119 2.95 -22.89 22.90
N LYS A 120 2.11 -23.42 22.02
CA LYS A 120 2.16 -23.12 20.58
C LYS A 120 1.93 -21.66 20.27
N THR A 121 2.82 -21.09 19.47
CA THR A 121 2.63 -19.78 18.83
C THR A 121 1.87 -19.98 17.52
N GLU A 122 0.78 -19.23 17.34
CA GLU A 122 0.05 -19.16 16.08
C GLU A 122 0.23 -17.76 15.44
N ALA A 123 0.41 -17.69 14.12
CA ALA A 123 0.54 -16.45 13.37
C ALA A 123 -0.30 -16.46 12.08
N ALA A 124 -0.80 -15.30 11.66
CA ALA A 124 -1.70 -15.16 10.53
C ALA A 124 -1.36 -13.90 9.71
N PHE A 125 -1.04 -14.06 8.42
CA PHE A 125 -1.00 -12.94 7.49
C PHE A 125 -2.42 -12.64 7.04
N VAL A 126 -2.93 -11.44 7.29
CA VAL A 126 -4.25 -10.97 6.87
C VAL A 126 -4.10 -9.89 5.79
N ASP A 127 -5.00 -9.85 4.81
CA ASP A 127 -5.14 -8.69 3.92
C ASP A 127 -6.54 -8.64 3.30
N ALA A 128 -7.37 -7.73 3.81
CA ALA A 128 -8.72 -7.48 3.33
C ALA A 128 -8.79 -6.87 1.92
N ARG A 129 -7.69 -6.24 1.44
CA ARG A 129 -7.68 -5.50 0.16
C ARG A 129 -6.93 -6.23 -0.98
N ARG A 130 -6.24 -7.34 -0.68
CA ARG A 130 -5.45 -8.14 -1.64
C ARG A 130 -4.36 -7.33 -2.37
N LEU A 131 -3.73 -6.42 -1.62
CA LEU A 131 -2.66 -5.53 -2.06
C LEU A 131 -1.27 -5.94 -1.56
N GLY A 132 -1.20 -6.77 -0.54
CA GLY A 132 0.01 -7.43 -0.09
C GLY A 132 0.50 -8.46 -1.11
N ARG A 133 1.75 -8.88 -0.97
CA ARG A 133 2.38 -9.91 -1.81
C ARG A 133 3.16 -10.87 -0.94
N ILE A 134 3.09 -12.15 -1.26
CA ILE A 134 3.77 -13.23 -0.55
C ILE A 134 4.43 -14.08 -1.62
N ARG A 135 5.76 -14.17 -1.60
CA ARG A 135 6.54 -14.96 -2.56
C ARG A 135 7.56 -15.83 -1.86
N LEU A 136 7.97 -16.88 -2.55
CA LEU A 136 9.17 -17.62 -2.24
C LEU A 136 10.37 -17.02 -3.00
N VAL A 137 11.51 -16.92 -2.33
CA VAL A 137 12.80 -16.58 -2.96
C VAL A 137 13.79 -17.68 -2.64
N ASP A 138 14.31 -18.33 -3.68
CA ASP A 138 15.24 -19.46 -3.57
C ASP A 138 16.68 -18.96 -3.75
N CYS A 139 17.34 -18.66 -2.62
CA CYS A 139 18.69 -18.11 -2.55
C CYS A 139 19.31 -18.37 -1.17
N PRO A 140 20.63 -18.21 -0.99
CA PRO A 140 21.26 -18.08 0.32
C PRO A 140 20.62 -16.94 1.15
N ALA A 141 20.60 -17.10 2.47
CA ALA A 141 19.87 -16.20 3.38
C ALA A 141 20.48 -14.79 3.46
N ASP A 142 21.80 -14.70 3.35
CA ASP A 142 22.62 -13.49 3.30
C ASP A 142 22.52 -12.77 1.95
N GLU A 143 22.31 -13.51 0.86
CA GLU A 143 22.13 -12.94 -0.48
C GLU A 143 20.70 -12.39 -0.74
N ILE A 144 19.74 -12.57 0.17
CA ILE A 144 18.32 -12.31 -0.11
C ILE A 144 18.02 -10.90 -0.65
N ARG A 145 18.77 -9.88 -0.21
CA ARG A 145 18.64 -8.49 -0.68
C ARG A 145 19.03 -8.31 -2.16
N ASN A 146 19.80 -9.23 -2.73
CA ASN A 146 20.22 -9.24 -4.14
C ASN A 146 19.18 -9.85 -5.08
N HIS A 147 18.05 -10.37 -4.56
CA HIS A 147 16.98 -10.99 -5.34
C HIS A 147 15.73 -10.10 -5.43
N THR A 148 14.95 -10.28 -6.50
CA THR A 148 13.71 -9.52 -6.73
C THR A 148 12.65 -9.89 -5.68
N PRO A 149 12.04 -8.93 -4.94
CA PRO A 149 11.89 -7.52 -5.28
C PRO A 149 12.78 -6.57 -4.45
N LEU A 150 13.79 -7.11 -3.76
CA LEU A 150 14.62 -6.35 -2.83
C LEU A 150 15.74 -5.60 -3.56
N LYS A 151 16.32 -6.20 -4.61
CA LYS A 151 17.38 -5.59 -5.42
C LYS A 151 16.95 -4.35 -6.20
N GLU A 152 15.65 -4.18 -6.44
CA GLU A 152 15.07 -3.00 -7.10
C GLU A 152 14.81 -1.83 -6.14
N ASN A 153 14.91 -2.06 -4.82
CA ASN A 153 14.77 -0.99 -3.83
C ASN A 153 16.07 -0.20 -3.67
N GLY A 154 15.94 1.10 -3.44
CA GLY A 154 17.01 1.94 -2.93
C GLY A 154 17.42 1.55 -1.50
N PRO A 155 18.46 2.21 -0.96
CA PRO A 155 18.92 1.94 0.40
C PRO A 155 17.83 2.20 1.43
N ASP A 156 17.89 1.45 2.54
CA ASP A 156 17.05 1.61 3.73
C ASP A 156 17.67 2.67 4.65
N PRO A 157 16.94 3.74 5.03
CA PRO A 157 17.51 4.84 5.82
C PRO A 157 17.94 4.46 7.25
N VAL A 158 17.59 3.27 7.74
CA VAL A 158 17.92 2.82 9.11
C VAL A 158 18.90 1.66 9.12
N THR A 159 18.83 0.76 8.14
CA THR A 159 19.79 -0.35 7.99
C THR A 159 21.05 0.08 7.23
N ASP A 160 20.92 0.93 6.20
CA ASP A 160 22.02 1.31 5.32
C ASP A 160 22.52 2.74 5.63
N LYS A 161 22.62 3.11 6.92
CA LYS A 161 22.91 4.49 7.36
C LYS A 161 24.20 5.07 6.77
N ASP A 162 25.22 4.24 6.61
CA ASP A 162 26.51 4.65 6.03
C ASP A 162 26.39 5.00 4.54
N ILE A 163 25.42 4.40 3.83
CA ILE A 163 25.08 4.74 2.44
C ILE A 163 24.18 5.98 2.41
N VAL A 164 23.17 6.06 3.28
CA VAL A 164 22.20 7.18 3.35
C VAL A 164 22.80 8.37 4.13
N ASN A 165 23.98 8.80 3.70
CA ASN A 165 24.71 9.95 4.21
C ASN A 165 24.40 11.24 3.40
N GLN A 166 24.90 12.39 3.87
CA GLN A 166 24.63 13.68 3.22
C GLN A 166 25.17 13.77 1.78
N ALA A 167 26.36 13.22 1.50
CA ALA A 167 26.96 13.28 0.16
C ALA A 167 26.16 12.46 -0.86
N TRP A 168 25.75 11.25 -0.48
CA TRP A 168 24.83 10.42 -1.26
C TRP A 168 23.50 11.14 -1.51
N LEU A 169 22.96 11.82 -0.50
CA LEU A 169 21.69 12.54 -0.63
C LEU A 169 21.82 13.71 -1.61
N THR A 170 22.87 14.53 -1.53
CA THR A 170 23.16 15.59 -2.50
C THR A 170 23.20 15.04 -3.93
N GLU A 171 23.95 13.97 -4.17
CA GLU A 171 24.07 13.34 -5.48
C GLU A 171 22.71 12.79 -5.98
N LYS A 172 21.95 12.12 -5.10
CA LYS A 172 20.65 11.52 -5.41
C LYS A 172 19.60 12.57 -5.77
N LEU A 173 19.61 13.71 -5.09
CA LEU A 173 18.70 14.84 -5.31
C LEU A 173 19.01 15.57 -6.62
N GLY A 174 20.29 15.79 -6.93
CA GLY A 174 20.72 16.45 -8.17
C GLY A 174 20.35 15.70 -9.46
N LYS A 175 20.26 14.37 -9.41
CA LYS A 175 19.99 13.49 -10.56
C LYS A 175 18.60 13.61 -11.19
N LYS A 176 17.60 14.17 -10.50
CA LYS A 176 16.21 14.24 -10.99
C LYS A 176 15.59 15.61 -10.70
N LYS A 177 14.86 16.17 -11.68
CA LYS A 177 13.98 17.34 -11.48
C LYS A 177 12.54 16.89 -11.23
N VAL A 178 12.25 16.45 -10.01
CA VAL A 178 10.91 16.02 -9.56
C VAL A 178 10.58 16.66 -8.21
N PRO A 179 9.31 16.78 -7.80
CA PRO A 179 8.97 17.23 -6.45
C PRO A 179 9.68 16.38 -5.38
N ILE A 180 10.22 17.02 -4.35
CA ILE A 180 11.00 16.34 -3.31
C ILE A 180 10.20 15.22 -2.63
N LYS A 181 8.91 15.43 -2.35
CA LYS A 181 8.07 14.36 -1.79
C LYS A 181 7.92 13.18 -2.75
N ALA A 182 7.80 13.43 -4.06
CA ALA A 182 7.72 12.34 -5.04
C ALA A 182 9.03 11.53 -5.10
N LEU A 183 10.19 12.18 -4.95
CA LEU A 183 11.49 11.50 -4.87
C LEU A 183 11.59 10.59 -3.64
N LEU A 184 11.17 11.06 -2.47
CA LEU A 184 11.20 10.32 -1.21
C LEU A 184 10.21 9.13 -1.18
N LEU A 185 9.10 9.21 -1.92
CA LEU A 185 8.10 8.14 -2.00
C LEU A 185 8.46 7.03 -3.01
N ASP A 186 9.38 7.29 -3.93
CA ASP A 186 9.87 6.32 -4.91
C ASP A 186 10.85 5.35 -4.24
N GLN A 187 10.41 4.10 -4.07
CA GLN A 187 11.16 3.08 -3.32
C GLN A 187 12.48 2.68 -3.99
N ALA A 188 12.67 2.96 -5.29
CA ALA A 188 13.94 2.77 -5.99
C ALA A 188 14.92 3.95 -5.75
N ASN A 189 14.46 5.05 -5.15
CA ASN A 189 15.34 6.13 -4.69
C ASN A 189 15.81 5.92 -3.26
N ILE A 190 14.85 5.70 -2.35
CA ILE A 190 15.06 5.45 -0.94
C ILE A 190 13.90 4.56 -0.47
N SER A 191 14.20 3.44 0.16
CA SER A 191 13.17 2.47 0.51
C SER A 191 12.54 2.80 1.86
N GLY A 192 11.30 2.34 2.08
CA GLY A 192 10.67 2.44 3.40
C GLY A 192 9.84 3.69 3.65
N ILE A 193 10.29 4.87 3.23
CA ILE A 193 9.56 6.12 3.40
C ILE A 193 8.24 6.06 2.62
N GLY A 194 7.10 6.27 3.29
CA GLY A 194 5.78 6.38 2.68
C GLY A 194 5.14 7.74 2.92
N ASN A 195 3.81 7.79 2.86
CA ASN A 195 3.09 9.06 2.79
C ASN A 195 3.08 9.81 4.12
N TRP A 196 3.00 9.12 5.27
CA TRP A 196 3.03 9.82 6.54
C TRP A 196 4.47 10.19 6.90
N MET A 197 5.44 9.28 6.70
CA MET A 197 6.85 9.59 6.97
C MET A 197 7.35 10.71 6.05
N GLY A 198 6.97 10.71 4.78
CA GLY A 198 7.34 11.76 3.83
C GLY A 198 6.80 13.14 4.19
N ASP A 199 5.57 13.23 4.73
CA ASP A 199 5.03 14.50 5.26
C ASP A 199 5.82 14.94 6.51
N GLU A 200 6.06 14.03 7.45
CA GLU A 200 6.76 14.30 8.71
C GLU A 200 8.21 14.76 8.49
N ILE A 201 8.96 14.05 7.64
CA ILE A 201 10.34 14.36 7.28
C ILE A 201 10.44 15.75 6.65
N LEU A 202 9.51 16.10 5.73
CA LEU A 202 9.52 17.40 5.06
C LEU A 202 9.06 18.54 5.96
N TYR A 203 8.18 18.27 6.93
CA TYR A 203 7.81 19.20 7.98
C TYR A 203 9.01 19.51 8.90
N HIS A 204 9.69 18.48 9.42
CA HIS A 204 10.89 18.66 10.24
C HIS A 204 12.06 19.31 9.48
N ALA A 205 12.23 19.01 8.19
CA ALA A 205 13.22 19.66 7.32
C ALA A 205 12.82 21.09 6.91
N LYS A 206 11.57 21.52 7.17
CA LYS A 206 10.98 22.81 6.74
C LYS A 206 10.96 23.03 5.23
N ILE A 207 10.87 21.94 4.46
CA ILE A 207 10.88 21.96 2.99
C ILE A 207 9.45 21.81 2.46
N HIS A 208 9.08 22.62 1.46
CA HIS A 208 7.79 22.50 0.78
C HIS A 208 7.79 21.24 -0.12
N PRO A 209 6.78 20.34 -0.04
CA PRO A 209 6.82 19.05 -0.72
C PRO A 209 6.83 19.12 -2.26
N GLU A 210 6.41 20.25 -2.82
CA GLU A 210 6.43 20.52 -4.27
C GLU A 210 7.76 21.07 -4.79
N GLN A 211 8.68 21.49 -3.92
CA GLN A 211 9.99 22.02 -4.34
C GLN A 211 10.74 20.93 -5.12
N TYR A 212 11.34 21.31 -6.25
CA TYR A 212 12.11 20.35 -7.05
C TYR A 212 13.34 19.86 -6.28
N SER A 213 13.58 18.55 -6.29
CA SER A 213 14.67 17.91 -5.54
C SER A 213 16.04 18.48 -5.88
N ASN A 214 16.29 18.80 -7.15
CA ASN A 214 17.55 19.38 -7.62
C ASN A 214 17.68 20.91 -7.40
N THR A 215 16.80 21.53 -6.60
CA THR A 215 16.88 22.95 -6.22
C THR A 215 17.00 23.16 -4.70
N LEU A 216 17.22 22.09 -3.93
CA LEU A 216 17.57 22.20 -2.51
C LEU A 216 19.02 22.65 -2.36
N ASN A 217 19.27 23.62 -1.47
CA ASN A 217 20.61 24.05 -1.10
C ASN A 217 21.23 23.15 -0.02
N ASP A 218 22.52 23.31 0.28
CA ASP A 218 23.25 22.44 1.21
C ASP A 218 22.65 22.39 2.62
N ASP A 219 22.15 23.53 3.13
CA ASP A 219 21.47 23.59 4.43
C ASP A 219 20.14 22.82 4.43
N GLN A 220 19.36 22.92 3.33
CA GLN A 220 18.15 22.14 3.14
C GLN A 220 18.45 20.65 3.01
N ILE A 221 19.53 20.26 2.32
CA ILE A 221 19.95 18.86 2.20
C ILE A 221 20.39 18.31 3.56
N LYS A 222 21.15 19.08 4.34
CA LYS A 222 21.56 18.76 5.71
C LYS A 222 20.36 18.61 6.66
N ALA A 223 19.39 19.54 6.57
CA ALA A 223 18.15 19.47 7.34
C ALA A 223 17.31 18.24 6.95
N LEU A 224 17.19 17.94 5.65
CA LEU A 224 16.48 16.79 5.14
C LEU A 224 17.12 15.46 5.58
N HIS A 225 18.44 15.33 5.44
CA HIS A 225 19.20 14.17 5.95
C HIS A 225 18.94 13.95 7.44
N SER A 226 19.04 15.02 8.24
CA SER A 226 18.79 14.96 9.69
C SER A 226 17.35 14.55 10.01
N ALA A 227 16.37 15.08 9.28
CA ALA A 227 14.95 14.76 9.45
C ALA A 227 14.62 13.32 9.06
N ILE A 228 15.20 12.78 7.98
CA ILE A 228 15.06 11.36 7.60
C ILE A 228 15.51 10.45 8.75
N HIS A 229 16.75 10.65 9.24
CA HIS A 229 17.29 9.82 10.32
C HIS A 229 16.53 9.97 11.63
N TYR A 230 16.11 11.19 11.98
CA TYR A 230 15.29 11.46 13.17
C TYR A 230 13.93 10.75 13.11
N VAL A 231 13.11 11.02 12.08
CA VAL A 231 11.75 10.45 12.00
C VAL A 231 11.79 8.92 11.90
N CYS A 232 12.67 8.36 11.07
CA CYS A 232 12.76 6.91 10.92
C CYS A 232 13.29 6.23 12.20
N SER A 233 14.31 6.78 12.87
CA SER A 233 14.85 6.18 14.10
C SER A 233 13.90 6.33 15.28
N THR A 234 13.24 7.48 15.45
CA THR A 234 12.26 7.70 16.54
C THR A 234 11.04 6.81 16.38
N SER A 235 10.47 6.69 15.17
CA SER A 235 9.29 5.85 14.95
C SER A 235 9.59 4.36 15.10
N ILE A 236 10.80 3.90 14.72
CA ILE A 236 11.27 2.55 15.01
C ILE A 236 11.52 2.34 16.51
N GLY A 237 12.09 3.32 17.21
CA GLY A 237 12.41 3.22 18.65
C GLY A 237 11.19 2.98 19.54
N VAL A 238 9.99 3.34 19.08
CA VAL A 238 8.71 3.02 19.75
C VAL A 238 7.91 1.93 19.03
N LEU A 239 8.52 1.15 18.15
CA LEU A 239 7.91 0.07 17.36
C LEU A 239 6.64 0.51 16.59
N ALA A 240 6.68 1.70 15.99
CA ALA A 240 5.53 2.33 15.32
C ALA A 240 4.26 2.49 16.18
N ASP A 241 4.39 2.44 17.51
CA ASP A 241 3.31 2.76 18.43
C ASP A 241 3.00 4.26 18.33
N SER A 242 1.96 4.58 17.55
CA SER A 242 1.60 5.96 17.22
C SER A 242 1.06 6.77 18.41
N GLU A 243 0.66 6.10 19.50
CA GLU A 243 0.35 6.76 20.78
C GLU A 243 1.63 7.38 21.37
N LYS A 244 2.79 6.73 21.18
CA LYS A 244 4.10 7.14 21.71
C LYS A 244 4.91 8.06 20.79
N PHE A 245 4.40 8.41 19.59
CA PHE A 245 5.05 9.44 18.77
C PHE A 245 5.00 10.80 19.50
N PRO A 246 6.05 11.66 19.37
CA PRO A 246 6.07 12.96 20.05
C PRO A 246 4.87 13.85 19.67
N GLU A 247 4.29 14.55 20.66
CA GLU A 247 3.07 15.36 20.47
C GLU A 247 3.23 16.53 19.48
N HIS A 248 4.47 16.96 19.20
CA HIS A 248 4.76 18.00 18.23
C HIS A 248 4.87 17.50 16.78
N TRP A 249 4.78 16.18 16.53
CA TRP A 249 4.81 15.60 15.19
C TRP A 249 3.54 15.93 14.41
N LEU A 250 3.71 16.25 13.13
CA LEU A 250 2.61 16.48 12.19
C LEU A 250 1.67 15.27 12.10
N PHE A 251 2.19 14.06 12.32
CA PHE A 251 1.45 12.79 12.38
C PHE A 251 0.24 12.87 13.31
N LYS A 252 0.38 13.45 14.51
CA LYS A 252 -0.72 13.51 15.49
C LYS A 252 -1.91 14.33 14.97
N HIS A 253 -1.64 15.33 14.13
CA HIS A 253 -2.59 16.39 13.76
C HIS A 253 -3.08 16.30 12.29
N ARG A 254 -2.37 15.60 11.41
CA ARG A 254 -2.63 15.54 9.95
C ARG A 254 -3.87 14.74 9.50
N TRP A 255 -4.62 14.10 10.40
CA TRP A 255 -5.74 13.21 10.03
C TRP A 255 -7.10 13.92 9.84
N GLY A 256 -7.13 15.26 9.86
CA GLY A 256 -8.36 16.06 9.76
C GLY A 256 -8.93 16.29 8.36
N LYS A 257 -8.25 15.88 7.26
CA LYS A 257 -8.65 16.24 5.89
C LYS A 257 -10.12 15.91 5.58
N GLY A 258 -10.88 16.94 5.20
CA GLY A 258 -12.29 16.81 4.78
C GLY A 258 -13.32 16.81 5.92
N LYS A 259 -12.90 16.87 7.19
CA LYS A 259 -13.83 16.97 8.33
C LYS A 259 -14.29 18.41 8.53
N LYS A 260 -15.58 18.69 8.28
CA LYS A 260 -16.15 20.06 8.39
C LYS A 260 -15.99 20.72 9.77
N ASN A 261 -15.91 19.92 10.84
CA ASN A 261 -15.90 20.40 12.23
C ASN A 261 -14.59 20.09 12.99
N GLN A 262 -13.52 19.69 12.30
CA GLN A 262 -12.19 19.50 12.91
C GLN A 262 -11.16 20.23 12.04
N PRO A 263 -10.82 21.50 12.34
CA PRO A 263 -9.76 22.18 11.61
C PRO A 263 -8.45 21.43 11.85
N ALA A 264 -7.73 21.09 10.77
CA ALA A 264 -6.41 20.51 10.90
C ALA A 264 -5.43 21.62 11.29
N VAL A 265 -5.11 21.69 12.58
CA VAL A 265 -4.19 22.67 13.17
C VAL A 265 -3.20 21.95 14.08
N LEU A 266 -2.00 22.51 14.20
CA LEU A 266 -1.02 22.10 15.21
C LEU A 266 -1.35 22.70 16.59
N PRO A 267 -0.78 22.18 17.69
CA PRO A 267 -1.02 22.70 19.05
C PRO A 267 -0.63 24.18 19.26
N ASN A 268 0.25 24.72 18.42
CA ASN A 268 0.65 26.13 18.41
C ASN A 268 -0.31 27.04 17.60
N GLY A 269 -1.38 26.49 17.01
CA GLY A 269 -2.34 27.21 16.18
C GLY A 269 -2.03 27.27 14.68
N ASP A 270 -0.88 26.75 14.23
CA ASP A 270 -0.53 26.71 12.81
C ASP A 270 -1.52 25.84 12.01
N LYS A 271 -1.97 26.35 10.85
CA LYS A 271 -2.91 25.64 9.97
C LYS A 271 -2.20 24.60 9.11
N ILE A 272 -2.77 23.39 9.06
CA ILE A 272 -2.37 22.32 8.15
C ILE A 272 -3.25 22.41 6.90
N THR A 273 -2.61 22.61 5.74
CA THR A 273 -3.25 22.54 4.43
C THR A 273 -3.02 21.17 3.79
N PHE A 274 -3.84 20.83 2.79
CA PHE A 274 -3.76 19.54 2.10
C PHE A 274 -3.73 19.71 0.58
N LEU A 275 -2.56 19.51 -0.01
CA LEU A 275 -2.34 19.54 -1.47
C LEU A 275 -1.97 18.15 -2.00
N THR A 276 -1.81 18.00 -3.32
CA THR A 276 -1.52 16.71 -3.97
C THR A 276 -0.18 16.75 -4.69
N VAL A 277 0.82 16.03 -4.18
CA VAL A 277 2.14 15.90 -4.83
C VAL A 277 2.32 14.47 -5.33
N GLY A 278 2.70 14.30 -6.60
CA GLY A 278 2.94 12.97 -7.18
C GLY A 278 1.74 12.02 -7.06
N GLY A 279 0.51 12.56 -7.19
CA GLY A 279 -0.73 11.79 -7.02
C GLY A 279 -1.06 11.39 -5.58
N ARG A 280 -0.35 11.92 -4.58
CA ARG A 280 -0.55 11.62 -3.16
C ARG A 280 -0.89 12.88 -2.36
N THR A 281 -1.85 12.76 -1.44
CA THR A 281 -2.19 13.86 -0.51
C THR A 281 -1.02 14.11 0.45
N SER A 282 -0.66 15.38 0.59
CA SER A 282 0.38 15.86 1.50
C SER A 282 -0.24 16.80 2.52
N ALA A 283 0.02 16.57 3.80
CA ALA A 283 -0.22 17.54 4.85
C ALA A 283 0.95 18.53 4.86
N VAL A 284 0.66 19.83 4.83
CA VAL A 284 1.66 20.89 4.73
C VAL A 284 1.32 21.99 5.74
N VAL A 285 2.34 22.52 6.42
CA VAL A 285 2.20 23.64 7.36
C VAL A 285 2.82 24.89 6.72
N PRO A 286 2.05 25.79 6.06
CA PRO A 286 2.62 26.81 5.17
C PRO A 286 3.51 27.86 5.87
N THR A 287 3.29 28.08 7.16
CA THR A 287 4.12 28.96 8.01
C THR A 287 5.52 28.40 8.24
N VAL A 288 5.65 27.06 8.26
CA VAL A 288 6.91 26.32 8.47
C VAL A 288 7.57 25.95 7.14
N GLN A 289 6.81 25.35 6.22
CA GLN A 289 7.29 24.81 4.94
C GLN A 289 7.10 25.83 3.82
N LYS A 290 7.97 26.84 3.75
CA LYS A 290 7.86 27.93 2.76
C LYS A 290 8.33 27.47 1.37
N LYS A 291 7.65 27.92 0.30
CA LYS A 291 8.10 27.77 -1.10
C LYS A 291 9.37 28.64 -1.30
N THR A 292 10.55 28.08 -1.03
CA THR A 292 11.85 28.80 -1.05
C THR A 292 12.67 28.61 -2.34
N GLY A 293 12.34 27.58 -3.12
CA GLY A 293 12.88 27.36 -4.46
C GLY A 293 11.77 27.01 -5.47
N PRO A 294 12.11 26.81 -6.75
CA PRO A 294 11.15 26.44 -7.77
C PRO A 294 10.36 25.19 -7.40
N VAL A 295 9.04 25.28 -7.48
CA VAL A 295 8.08 24.18 -7.25
C VAL A 295 7.54 23.63 -8.56
N ALA A 296 7.03 22.39 -8.54
CA ALA A 296 6.13 21.95 -9.59
C ALA A 296 4.93 22.91 -9.66
N LYS A 297 4.58 23.36 -10.88
CA LYS A 297 3.52 24.34 -11.10
C LYS A 297 2.22 23.88 -10.44
N ASP A 298 1.57 24.80 -9.74
CA ASP A 298 0.25 24.61 -9.16
C ASP A 298 -0.72 24.14 -10.26
N ILE A 299 -1.32 22.96 -10.07
CA ILE A 299 -2.39 22.47 -10.96
C ILE A 299 -3.69 23.13 -10.48
N ASP A 300 -3.99 24.27 -11.12
CA ASP A 300 -5.19 25.09 -11.05
C ASP A 300 -5.53 25.79 -9.71
N GLU A 301 -5.13 27.06 -9.58
CA GLU A 301 -5.93 28.10 -8.90
C GLU A 301 -6.58 29.11 -9.88
N ASP A 302 -6.38 28.97 -11.20
CA ASP A 302 -6.85 29.93 -12.23
C ASP A 302 -8.13 29.50 -12.99
N VAL A 303 -8.99 28.69 -12.37
CA VAL A 303 -10.37 28.43 -12.87
C VAL A 303 -11.42 29.06 -11.97
N ALA A 304 -11.18 30.31 -11.54
CA ALA A 304 -12.10 31.06 -10.69
C ALA A 304 -12.21 32.56 -11.05
N LYS A 305 -11.87 32.98 -12.29
CA LYS A 305 -11.95 34.42 -12.68
C LYS A 305 -12.06 34.72 -14.19
N SER A 306 -13.02 34.13 -14.90
CA SER A 306 -13.62 34.81 -16.09
C SER A 306 -14.90 34.13 -16.60
N THR A 307 -16.05 34.79 -16.42
CA THR A 307 -17.14 34.75 -17.41
C THR A 307 -17.05 36.04 -18.22
N PRO A 308 -17.23 35.99 -19.55
CA PRO A 308 -18.52 36.45 -20.07
C PRO A 308 -19.08 35.58 -21.21
N ALA A 309 -20.28 35.93 -21.67
CA ALA A 309 -21.15 35.10 -22.50
C ALA A 309 -20.86 35.14 -24.01
N ASN A 310 -21.41 34.13 -24.71
CA ASN A 310 -21.78 34.11 -26.14
C ASN A 310 -20.75 34.53 -27.21
N SER A 311 -20.29 33.55 -28.01
CA SER A 311 -20.52 33.60 -29.47
C SER A 311 -20.23 32.27 -30.20
N LYS A 312 -20.91 32.15 -31.35
CA LYS A 312 -21.02 30.99 -32.25
C LYS A 312 -19.66 30.38 -32.68
N ARG A 313 -19.51 29.06 -32.56
CA ARG A 313 -18.43 28.30 -33.25
C ARG A 313 -18.79 28.02 -34.71
N LYS A 314 -18.06 28.65 -35.64
CA LYS A 314 -18.01 28.28 -37.07
C LYS A 314 -16.88 27.25 -37.25
N ARG A 315 -17.16 26.07 -37.82
CA ARG A 315 -16.12 25.08 -38.16
C ARG A 315 -15.36 25.55 -39.41
N VAL A 316 -14.03 25.48 -39.37
CA VAL A 316 -13.15 25.59 -40.54
C VAL A 316 -12.56 24.20 -40.81
N ALA A 317 -12.54 23.79 -42.08
CA ALA A 317 -12.01 22.51 -42.51
C ALA A 317 -10.54 22.64 -42.96
N LEU A 318 -9.76 21.57 -42.76
CA LEU A 318 -8.45 21.40 -43.40
C LEU A 318 -8.64 20.66 -44.73
N LYS A 319 -7.84 21.06 -45.74
CA LYS A 319 -7.90 20.63 -47.14
C LYS A 319 -6.67 19.78 -47.50
N LYS A 320 -6.74 19.16 -48.69
CA LYS A 320 -5.72 18.37 -49.44
C LYS A 320 -5.79 16.85 -49.22
N GLU A 321 -5.66 16.01 -50.26
CA GLU A 321 -5.67 16.21 -51.73
C GLU A 321 -5.80 14.84 -52.42
N SER A 322 -6.57 14.75 -53.51
CA SER A 322 -6.36 13.79 -54.61
C SER A 322 -7.38 14.04 -55.73
N ASP A 323 -6.89 14.35 -56.92
CA ASP A 323 -7.70 14.40 -58.15
C ASP A 323 -8.01 13.02 -58.71
N SER A 324 -9.13 12.95 -59.45
CA SER A 324 -9.29 12.36 -60.80
C SER A 324 -10.58 11.54 -60.95
N GLU A 325 -11.45 11.97 -61.86
CA GLU A 325 -12.09 11.20 -62.95
C GLU A 325 -12.29 9.66 -62.73
N ALA A 326 -13.43 9.01 -62.94
CA ALA A 326 -14.79 9.38 -63.37
C ALA A 326 -15.73 8.14 -63.12
N GLU A 327 -17.01 7.99 -63.51
CA GLU A 327 -17.92 8.82 -64.33
C GLU A 327 -19.44 8.56 -64.01
N GLU A 328 -20.17 7.97 -64.97
CA GLU A 328 -21.61 7.66 -65.08
C GLU A 328 -22.07 6.32 -64.42
N THR A 329 -23.36 5.96 -64.21
CA THR A 329 -24.66 6.48 -64.71
C THR A 329 -25.85 6.08 -63.79
N THR A 330 -27.02 6.71 -63.99
CA THR A 330 -28.42 6.26 -63.69
C THR A 330 -28.82 5.93 -62.22
N GLN A 331 -29.77 6.67 -61.62
CA GLN A 331 -31.23 6.41 -61.57
C GLN A 331 -31.60 5.05 -60.90
N THR A 332 -32.52 4.92 -59.92
CA THR A 332 -33.86 5.54 -59.81
C THR A 332 -34.42 5.61 -58.36
N LYS A 333 -35.45 6.44 -58.13
CA LYS A 333 -36.41 6.39 -56.98
C LYS A 333 -37.33 5.14 -57.13
N LYS A 334 -38.10 4.60 -56.16
CA LYS A 334 -38.55 4.93 -54.78
C LYS A 334 -39.32 3.69 -54.21
N ARG A 335 -39.21 3.31 -52.93
CA ARG A 335 -40.35 3.05 -52.00
C ARG A 335 -39.96 2.56 -50.58
N GLU A 336 -40.88 2.82 -49.66
CA GLU A 336 -40.79 2.84 -48.19
C GLU A 336 -40.66 1.48 -47.46
N THR A 337 -40.07 1.50 -46.25
CA THR A 337 -40.70 0.99 -44.99
C THR A 337 -39.91 1.46 -43.74
N PRO A 338 -40.49 1.47 -42.51
CA PRO A 338 -39.99 2.30 -41.40
C PRO A 338 -39.31 1.57 -40.22
N LYS A 339 -38.40 2.34 -39.57
CA LYS A 339 -37.95 2.32 -38.15
C LYS A 339 -38.14 1.04 -37.29
N GLN A 340 -37.03 0.51 -36.77
CA GLN A 340 -36.98 -0.20 -35.48
C GLN A 340 -36.02 0.47 -34.49
N LYS A 341 -36.38 0.46 -33.20
CA LYS A 341 -35.52 0.82 -32.06
C LYS A 341 -35.10 -0.44 -31.31
N LYS A 342 -33.88 -0.46 -30.75
CA LYS A 342 -33.40 -1.53 -29.86
C LYS A 342 -33.98 -1.40 -28.43
N PRO A 343 -34.24 -2.51 -27.71
CA PRO A 343 -34.72 -2.49 -26.33
C PRO A 343 -33.58 -2.47 -25.29
N THR A 344 -33.90 -1.96 -24.10
CA THR A 344 -33.13 -2.08 -22.85
C THR A 344 -33.63 -3.27 -22.03
N VAL A 345 -32.74 -3.93 -21.28
CA VAL A 345 -33.09 -4.99 -20.32
C VAL A 345 -32.81 -4.51 -18.89
N LYS A 346 -33.77 -4.72 -17.99
CA LYS A 346 -33.62 -4.57 -16.53
C LYS A 346 -33.24 -5.92 -15.92
N SER A 347 -32.47 -5.90 -14.83
CA SER A 347 -32.26 -7.06 -13.95
C SER A 347 -33.12 -6.93 -12.70
N GLU A 348 -34.00 -7.91 -12.47
CA GLU A 348 -34.76 -8.06 -11.21
C GLU A 348 -34.17 -9.16 -10.33
N TYR A 349 -34.52 -9.11 -9.05
CA TYR A 349 -34.01 -10.01 -8.01
C TYR A 349 -34.64 -11.41 -8.13
N PHE A 350 -33.90 -12.43 -7.71
CA PHE A 350 -34.44 -13.76 -7.41
C PHE A 350 -34.08 -14.14 -5.98
N GLU A 351 -35.07 -14.58 -5.21
CA GLU A 351 -34.89 -15.23 -3.91
C GLU A 351 -34.62 -16.73 -4.13
N GLU A 352 -33.65 -17.30 -3.41
CA GLU A 352 -33.43 -18.75 -3.41
C GLU A 352 -34.22 -19.42 -2.27
N GLU A 353 -35.20 -20.24 -2.62
CA GLU A 353 -35.90 -21.11 -1.66
C GLU A 353 -34.99 -22.23 -1.14
N LYS A 354 -35.07 -22.49 0.17
CA LYS A 354 -34.32 -23.57 0.83
C LYS A 354 -34.93 -24.96 0.51
N PRO A 355 -34.13 -25.98 0.16
CA PRO A 355 -34.64 -27.34 0.01
C PRO A 355 -35.04 -27.94 1.36
N LYS A 356 -36.21 -28.59 1.40
CA LYS A 356 -36.73 -29.32 2.58
C LYS A 356 -35.95 -30.63 2.79
N PRO A 357 -35.58 -30.99 4.04
CA PRO A 357 -34.99 -32.31 4.32
C PRO A 357 -36.04 -33.43 4.20
N ALA A 358 -35.60 -34.59 3.68
CA ALA A 358 -36.46 -35.76 3.49
C ALA A 358 -36.84 -36.44 4.81
N VAL A 359 -38.09 -36.93 4.88
CA VAL A 359 -38.61 -37.67 6.04
C VAL A 359 -38.02 -39.08 6.06
N VAL A 360 -37.20 -39.38 7.08
CA VAL A 360 -36.71 -40.74 7.33
C VAL A 360 -37.84 -41.60 7.91
N GLY A 361 -38.23 -42.66 7.20
CA GLY A 361 -39.29 -43.57 7.62
C GLY A 361 -38.92 -44.37 8.87
N ARG A 362 -39.65 -44.16 9.98
CA ARG A 362 -39.60 -45.04 11.15
C ARG A 362 -40.31 -46.36 10.84
N ARG A 363 -39.55 -47.46 10.74
CA ARG A 363 -40.10 -48.82 10.77
C ARG A 363 -40.89 -49.02 12.08
N ARG A 364 -42.19 -49.30 11.98
CA ARG A 364 -42.96 -49.87 13.09
C ARG A 364 -42.68 -51.37 13.15
N SER A 365 -42.12 -51.86 14.26
CA SER A 365 -42.10 -53.29 14.53
C SER A 365 -43.49 -53.75 14.96
N THR A 366 -43.97 -54.83 14.36
CA THR A 366 -45.17 -55.54 14.78
C THR A 366 -44.99 -56.15 16.16
N ARG A 367 -45.94 -55.91 17.08
CA ARG A 367 -46.19 -56.84 18.19
C ARG A 367 -47.70 -56.90 18.42
N THR A 368 -48.26 -58.06 18.11
CA THR A 368 -49.67 -58.42 18.30
C THR A 368 -50.00 -58.58 19.77
N SER A 369 -51.24 -58.25 20.13
CA SER A 369 -51.82 -58.56 21.43
C SER A 369 -52.13 -60.05 21.58
N LYS A 370 -51.63 -60.65 22.66
CA LYS A 370 -52.35 -61.58 23.54
C LYS A 370 -51.65 -61.63 24.88
#